data_AF-A0A812K5M4-F1
#
_entry.id   AF-A0A812K5M4-F1
#
_cell.length_a   1.000
_cell.length_b   1.000
_cell.length_c   1.000
_cell.angle_alpha   90.00
_cell.angle_beta   90.00
_cell.angle_gamma   90.00
#
_symmetry.space_group_name_H-M   'P 1'
#
loop_
_entity.id
_entity.type
_entity.pdbx_description
1 polymer ?
#
loop_
_entity_poly.entity_id
_entity_poly.type
_entity_poly.pdbx_seq_one_letter_code
_entity_poly.pdbx_strand_id
1 'polypeptide(L)'
;MSTSWDADQERLPQMISSEDVAERQRLADLKQFRKYLVDTGTVQCLVKMYKHSAKHEMRIDNPSLVTQFLAGYTDGNPDAEEIQTLQRENATLEEYNAVMESQVKDLQHQIARQKRRNLGRGIWRRLCPDSEADVSLDELFIRLCGNEVEPSTGEVLVDLLRPQTYKDIDLVTATRVSEEDFIAIVGDMESQRHVSWLEELFARLQDSESGEAPYQRELMQAIIDSDLLPHDTFLLADAVELDENLVAFLEVVAAGRKDKGGKLSHTSARYCHKHFHDIAIGVGRDAKACHLGDPMPMHEVSKRIHALLAPNLFEECAVCRAWPFSSFPDCTRKQAEQLGCRSECMRKVAKEVA
;
A
#
# COMPACT_ATOMS: atom_id res chain seq x y z
N MET A 1 -38.19 37.56 -61.61
CA MET A 1 -37.71 36.20 -61.29
C MET A 1 -36.19 36.23 -61.30
N SER A 2 -35.59 36.63 -60.18
CA SER A 2 -34.13 36.61 -59.99
C SER A 2 -33.82 35.28 -59.33
N THR A 3 -33.04 34.46 -60.02
CA THR A 3 -32.73 33.09 -59.66
C THR A 3 -31.94 33.02 -58.35
N SER A 4 -32.36 32.16 -57.42
CA SER A 4 -31.73 31.96 -56.09
C SER A 4 -30.27 31.53 -56.13
N TRP A 5 -29.75 31.24 -57.33
CA TRP A 5 -28.40 30.77 -57.61
C TRP A 5 -27.33 31.85 -57.40
N ASP A 6 -27.66 33.12 -57.68
CA ASP A 6 -26.71 34.22 -57.53
C ASP A 6 -26.47 34.55 -56.04
N ALA A 7 -27.50 34.40 -55.20
CA ALA A 7 -27.42 34.59 -53.76
C ALA A 7 -26.67 33.46 -53.02
N ASP A 8 -26.65 32.25 -53.60
CA ASP A 8 -25.88 31.12 -53.07
C ASP A 8 -24.40 31.20 -53.48
N GLN A 9 -24.08 31.77 -54.64
CA GLN A 9 -22.67 32.02 -55.04
C GLN A 9 -21.97 33.05 -54.16
N GLU A 10 -22.68 34.07 -53.66
CA GLU A 10 -22.12 35.05 -52.72
C GLU A 10 -21.87 34.48 -51.30
N ARG A 11 -22.52 33.37 -50.95
CA ARG A 11 -22.37 32.69 -49.64
C ARG A 11 -21.25 31.66 -49.61
N LEU A 12 -20.78 31.22 -50.78
CA LEU A 12 -19.71 30.24 -50.87
C LEU A 12 -18.35 30.95 -50.77
N PRO A 13 -17.47 30.50 -49.86
CA PRO A 13 -16.09 31.00 -49.80
C PRO A 13 -15.46 30.90 -51.19
N GLN A 14 -14.84 31.98 -51.67
CA GLN A 14 -14.14 31.99 -52.95
C GLN A 14 -13.21 30.77 -53.02
N MET A 15 -13.38 29.94 -54.06
CA MET A 15 -12.52 28.79 -54.28
C MET A 15 -11.10 29.27 -54.53
N ILE A 16 -10.28 29.17 -53.50
CA ILE A 16 -8.85 29.49 -53.54
C ILE A 16 -8.16 28.32 -54.25
N SER A 17 -7.20 28.61 -55.13
CA SER A 17 -6.41 27.55 -55.77
C SER A 17 -5.65 26.76 -54.70
N SER A 18 -5.43 25.46 -54.95
CA SER A 18 -4.64 24.63 -54.03
C SER A 18 -3.23 25.17 -53.81
N GLU A 19 -2.68 25.85 -54.81
CA GLU A 19 -1.37 26.52 -54.75
C GLU A 19 -1.40 27.72 -53.79
N ASP A 20 -2.43 28.56 -53.86
CA ASP A 20 -2.59 29.70 -52.96
C ASP A 20 -2.86 29.28 -51.51
N VAL A 21 -3.56 28.15 -51.29
CA VAL A 21 -3.74 27.57 -49.94
C VAL A 21 -2.42 27.07 -49.39
N ALA A 22 -1.61 26.38 -50.21
CA ALA A 22 -0.29 25.89 -49.82
C ALA A 22 0.67 27.05 -49.47
N GLU A 23 0.68 28.13 -50.25
CA GLU A 23 1.55 29.27 -50.00
C GLU A 23 1.11 30.06 -48.74
N ARG A 24 -0.20 30.18 -48.49
CA ARG A 24 -0.70 30.77 -47.24
C ARG A 24 -0.29 29.96 -46.01
N GLN A 25 -0.38 28.64 -46.09
CA GLN A 25 0.06 27.76 -45.00
C GLN A 25 1.56 27.91 -44.76
N ARG A 26 2.38 27.89 -45.82
CA ARG A 26 3.82 28.10 -45.73
C ARG A 26 4.19 29.43 -45.07
N LEU A 27 3.49 30.51 -45.40
CA LEU A 27 3.70 31.83 -44.79
C LEU A 27 3.28 31.85 -43.31
N ALA A 28 2.19 31.16 -42.95
CA ALA A 28 1.76 31.01 -41.57
C ALA A 28 2.79 30.22 -40.75
N ASP A 29 3.29 29.11 -41.29
CA ASP A 29 4.32 28.28 -40.67
C ASP A 29 5.62 29.06 -40.47
N LEU A 30 6.04 29.85 -41.47
CA LEU A 30 7.21 30.75 -41.36
C LEU A 30 7.01 31.82 -40.29
N LYS A 31 5.80 32.36 -40.15
CA LYS A 31 5.48 33.36 -39.12
C LYS A 31 5.51 32.74 -37.73
N GLN A 32 4.96 31.53 -37.58
CA GLN A 32 4.98 30.78 -36.33
C GLN A 32 6.40 30.38 -35.94
N PHE A 33 7.21 29.95 -36.91
CA PHE A 33 8.62 29.63 -36.69
C PHE A 33 9.44 30.87 -36.27
N ARG A 34 9.23 32.01 -36.92
CA ARG A 34 9.86 33.29 -36.50
C ARG A 34 9.48 33.68 -35.09
N LYS A 35 8.20 33.52 -34.72
CA LYS A 35 7.72 33.79 -33.37
C LYS A 35 8.39 32.85 -32.35
N TYR A 36 8.43 31.56 -32.64
CA TYR A 36 9.10 30.56 -31.82
C TYR A 36 10.57 30.93 -31.56
N LEU A 37 11.34 31.28 -32.59
CA LEU A 37 12.76 31.66 -32.45
C LEU A 37 12.99 32.90 -31.58
N VAL A 38 12.02 33.80 -31.51
CA VAL A 38 12.06 35.00 -30.65
C VAL A 38 11.69 34.62 -29.22
N ASP A 39 10.59 33.88 -29.04
CA ASP A 39 10.08 33.48 -27.73
C ASP A 39 11.07 32.55 -26.98
N THR A 40 11.79 31.68 -27.70
CA THR A 40 12.84 30.82 -27.13
C THR A 40 14.18 31.53 -26.94
N GLY A 41 14.30 32.81 -27.33
CA GLY A 41 15.55 33.57 -27.23
C GLY A 41 16.65 33.13 -28.20
N THR A 42 16.37 32.21 -29.15
CA THR A 42 17.36 31.68 -30.10
C THR A 42 17.98 32.78 -30.96
N VAL A 43 17.20 33.79 -31.36
CA VAL A 43 17.73 34.95 -32.11
C VAL A 43 18.74 35.75 -31.29
N GLN A 44 18.46 36.00 -30.01
CA GLN A 44 19.39 36.72 -29.13
C GLN A 44 20.69 35.92 -28.92
N CYS A 45 20.58 34.61 -28.76
CA CYS A 45 21.72 33.70 -28.66
C CYS A 45 22.61 33.77 -29.91
N LEU A 46 22.03 33.66 -31.12
CA LEU A 46 22.75 33.74 -32.39
C LEU A 46 23.42 35.11 -32.60
N VAL A 47 22.74 36.22 -32.25
CA VAL A 47 23.31 37.58 -32.33
C VAL A 47 24.48 37.76 -31.36
N LYS A 48 24.38 37.22 -30.14
CA LYS A 48 25.48 37.24 -29.16
C LYS A 48 26.66 36.38 -29.63
N MET A 49 26.40 35.23 -30.24
CA MET A 49 27.43 34.37 -30.83
C MET A 49 28.18 35.09 -31.96
N TYR A 50 27.45 35.75 -32.86
CA TYR A 50 28.03 36.54 -33.95
C TYR A 50 28.88 37.71 -33.42
N LYS A 51 28.39 38.44 -32.40
CA LYS A 51 29.15 39.51 -31.76
C LYS A 51 30.42 38.98 -31.09
N HIS A 52 30.36 37.81 -30.47
CA HIS A 52 31.50 37.17 -29.83
C HIS A 52 32.56 36.73 -30.86
N SER A 53 32.16 36.09 -31.96
CA SER A 53 33.08 35.72 -33.05
C SER A 53 33.73 36.93 -33.70
N ALA A 54 32.97 38.02 -33.90
CA ALA A 54 33.49 39.26 -34.47
C ALA A 54 34.47 39.98 -33.53
N LYS A 55 34.20 39.99 -32.21
CA LYS A 55 35.03 40.68 -31.22
C LYS A 55 36.36 39.98 -30.94
N HIS A 56 36.39 38.65 -31.03
CA HIS A 56 37.56 37.85 -30.68
C HIS A 56 38.41 37.42 -31.89
N GLU A 57 38.13 37.94 -33.10
CA GLU A 57 38.79 37.54 -34.36
C GLU A 57 38.94 36.02 -34.50
N MET A 58 37.99 35.26 -33.95
CA MET A 58 38.05 33.82 -33.97
C MET A 58 37.70 33.35 -35.38
N ARG A 59 38.55 32.50 -35.97
CA ARG A 59 38.23 31.85 -37.24
C ARG A 59 36.92 31.09 -37.08
N ILE A 60 35.97 31.40 -37.96
CA ILE A 60 34.65 30.73 -38.04
C ILE A 60 34.82 29.22 -38.23
N ASP A 61 35.96 28.80 -38.77
CA ASP A 61 36.33 27.40 -39.02
C ASP A 61 36.71 26.62 -37.75
N ASN A 62 36.71 27.25 -36.57
CA ASN A 62 37.01 26.55 -35.31
C ASN A 62 35.76 25.82 -34.79
N PRO A 63 35.72 24.46 -34.84
CA PRO A 63 34.56 23.70 -34.38
C PRO A 63 34.29 23.84 -32.87
N SER A 64 35.26 24.29 -32.06
CA SER A 64 35.07 24.47 -30.62
C SER A 64 34.40 25.79 -30.25
N LEU A 65 34.17 26.69 -31.20
CA LEU A 65 33.65 28.03 -30.96
C LEU A 65 32.22 28.00 -30.42
N VAL A 66 31.38 27.13 -30.99
CA VAL A 66 29.97 26.97 -30.58
C VAL A 66 29.89 26.36 -29.19
N THR A 67 30.71 25.35 -28.88
CA THR A 67 30.72 24.71 -27.55
C THR A 67 31.23 25.66 -26.46
N GLN A 68 32.26 26.45 -26.75
CA GLN A 68 32.79 27.46 -25.79
C GLN A 68 31.80 28.60 -25.58
N PHE A 69 31.13 29.07 -26.64
CA PHE A 69 30.12 30.10 -26.54
C PHE A 69 28.89 29.62 -25.76
N LEU A 70 28.38 28.41 -26.05
CA LEU A 70 27.23 27.85 -25.33
C LEU A 70 27.55 27.62 -23.85
N ALA A 71 28.76 27.16 -23.52
CA ALA A 71 29.21 27.03 -22.13
C ALA A 71 29.26 28.39 -21.40
N GLY A 72 29.78 29.44 -22.05
CA GLY A 72 29.78 30.79 -21.45
C GLY A 72 28.42 31.49 -21.46
N TYR A 73 27.50 31.09 -22.36
CA TYR A 73 26.15 31.63 -22.45
C TYR A 73 25.27 31.12 -21.31
N THR A 74 25.44 29.87 -20.88
CA THR A 74 24.80 29.32 -19.68
C THR A 74 25.27 30.03 -18.41
N ASP A 75 26.54 30.40 -18.32
CA ASP A 75 27.12 31.05 -17.13
C ASP A 75 26.77 32.56 -17.03
N GLY A 76 26.35 33.19 -18.12
CA GLY A 76 26.04 34.63 -18.19
C GLY A 76 24.55 34.96 -18.35
N ASN A 77 23.66 33.97 -18.27
CA ASN A 77 22.21 34.20 -18.35
C ASN A 77 21.67 34.48 -16.93
N PRO A 78 21.10 35.66 -16.64
CA PRO A 78 20.51 35.96 -15.33
C PRO A 78 19.44 34.94 -14.90
N ASP A 79 18.78 34.32 -15.87
CA ASP A 79 17.76 33.30 -15.63
C ASP A 79 18.37 31.94 -15.23
N ALA A 80 19.67 31.71 -15.43
CA ALA A 80 20.31 30.42 -15.11
C ALA A 80 20.43 30.17 -13.61
N GLU A 81 20.72 31.22 -12.82
CA GLU A 81 20.72 31.12 -11.34
C GLU A 81 19.30 30.90 -10.81
N GLU A 82 18.30 31.55 -11.41
CA GLU A 82 16.88 31.35 -11.09
C GLU A 82 16.44 29.93 -11.43
N ILE A 83 16.79 29.41 -12.61
CA ILE A 83 16.51 28.03 -13.01
C ILE A 83 17.14 27.03 -12.03
N GLN A 84 18.40 27.22 -11.62
CA GLN A 84 19.03 26.34 -10.65
C GLN A 84 18.36 26.40 -9.27
N THR A 85 17.93 27.59 -8.84
CA THR A 85 17.22 27.77 -7.58
C THR A 85 15.87 27.06 -7.63
N LEU A 86 15.09 27.28 -8.69
CA LEU A 86 13.82 26.61 -8.93
C LEU A 86 13.97 25.08 -9.02
N GLN A 87 15.04 24.57 -9.63
CA GLN A 87 15.31 23.13 -9.67
C GLN A 87 15.55 22.55 -8.27
N ARG A 88 16.30 23.25 -7.41
CA ARG A 88 16.52 22.83 -6.02
C ARG A 88 15.24 22.89 -5.20
N GLU A 89 14.46 23.96 -5.35
CA GLU A 89 13.18 24.12 -4.67
C GLU A 89 12.18 23.03 -5.10
N ASN A 90 12.10 22.75 -6.40
CA ASN A 90 11.22 21.70 -6.90
C ASN A 90 11.63 20.31 -6.40
N ALA A 91 12.94 19.99 -6.40
CA ALA A 91 13.42 18.73 -5.82
C ALA A 91 13.08 18.64 -4.32
N THR A 92 13.22 19.73 -3.58
CA THR A 92 12.86 19.78 -2.15
C THR A 92 11.35 19.59 -1.95
N LEU A 93 10.52 20.19 -2.80
CA LEU A 93 9.06 20.03 -2.78
C LEU A 93 8.63 18.60 -3.12
N GLU A 94 9.31 17.95 -4.07
CA GLU A 94 9.08 16.54 -4.41
C GLU A 94 9.39 15.62 -3.22
N GLU A 95 10.50 15.85 -2.51
CA GLU A 95 10.83 15.13 -1.28
C GLU A 95 9.78 15.32 -0.19
N TYR A 96 9.33 16.56 0.04
CA TYR A 96 8.26 16.83 1.00
C TYR A 96 6.94 16.17 0.61
N ASN A 97 6.58 16.20 -0.68
CA ASN A 97 5.39 15.52 -1.17
C ASN A 97 5.47 14.01 -0.93
N ALA A 98 6.61 13.38 -1.18
CA ALA A 98 6.80 11.96 -0.91
C ALA A 98 6.63 11.60 0.58
N VAL A 99 7.18 12.43 1.48
CA VAL A 99 6.98 12.26 2.94
C VAL A 99 5.52 12.41 3.33
N MET A 100 4.84 13.44 2.81
CA MET A 100 3.43 13.69 3.11
C MET A 100 2.53 12.57 2.56
N GLU A 101 2.80 12.07 1.36
CA GLU A 101 2.06 10.92 0.80
C GLU A 101 2.23 9.65 1.64
N SER A 102 3.43 9.40 2.17
CA SER A 102 3.67 8.30 3.10
C SER A 102 2.84 8.47 4.37
N GLN A 103 2.85 9.66 4.97
CA GLN A 103 2.06 9.95 6.17
C GLN A 103 0.56 9.80 5.93
N VAL A 104 0.06 10.23 4.76
CA VAL A 104 -1.34 10.05 4.37
C VAL A 104 -1.70 8.57 4.28
N LYS A 105 -0.85 7.75 3.64
CA LYS A 105 -1.08 6.29 3.54
C LYS A 105 -1.08 5.61 4.90
N ASP A 106 -0.16 5.99 5.78
CA ASP A 106 -0.07 5.46 7.14
C ASP A 106 -1.31 5.82 7.97
N LEU A 107 -1.76 7.08 7.89
CA LEU A 107 -2.98 7.52 8.57
C LEU A 107 -4.23 6.85 8.01
N GLN A 108 -4.31 6.66 6.69
CA GLN A 108 -5.40 5.89 6.06
C GLN A 108 -5.44 4.45 6.58
N HIS A 109 -4.27 3.80 6.71
CA HIS A 109 -4.18 2.46 7.31
C HIS A 109 -4.63 2.45 8.78
N GLN A 110 -4.22 3.44 9.57
CA GLN A 110 -4.63 3.56 10.97
C GLN A 110 -6.14 3.78 11.12
N ILE A 111 -6.73 4.62 10.27
CA ILE A 111 -8.19 4.86 10.25
C ILE A 111 -8.93 3.58 9.87
N ALA A 112 -8.49 2.87 8.83
CA ALA A 112 -9.10 1.61 8.42
C ALA A 112 -9.03 0.55 9.53
N ARG A 113 -7.86 0.42 10.17
CA ARG A 113 -7.65 -0.45 11.33
C ARG A 113 -8.57 -0.09 12.49
N GLN A 114 -8.72 1.20 12.80
CA GLN A 114 -9.59 1.66 13.88
C GLN A 114 -11.08 1.42 13.57
N LYS A 115 -11.52 1.62 12.32
CA LYS A 115 -12.87 1.28 11.88
C LYS A 115 -13.17 -0.21 12.09
N ARG A 116 -12.24 -1.09 11.68
CA ARG A 116 -12.36 -2.54 11.92
C ARG A 116 -12.39 -2.88 13.40
N ARG A 117 -11.56 -2.26 14.24
CA ARG A 117 -11.62 -2.45 15.69
C ARG A 117 -12.98 -2.07 16.28
N ASN A 118 -13.58 -0.98 15.82
CA ASN A 118 -14.91 -0.57 16.25
C ASN A 118 -15.98 -1.58 15.79
N LEU A 119 -15.86 -2.12 14.58
CA LEU A 119 -16.71 -3.20 14.08
C LEU A 119 -16.57 -4.46 14.95
N GLY A 120 -15.34 -4.90 15.22
CA GLY A 120 -15.03 -6.02 16.10
C GLY A 120 -15.63 -5.85 17.50
N ARG A 121 -15.56 -4.64 18.07
CA ARG A 121 -16.20 -4.32 19.35
C ARG A 121 -17.73 -4.43 19.28
N GLY A 122 -18.32 -3.97 18.18
CA GLY A 122 -19.77 -4.08 17.94
C GLY A 122 -20.21 -5.53 17.85
N ILE A 123 -19.47 -6.36 17.11
CA ILE A 123 -19.71 -7.80 16.99
C ILE A 123 -19.55 -8.48 18.36
N TRP A 124 -18.45 -8.22 19.06
CA TRP A 124 -18.17 -8.81 20.37
C TRP A 124 -19.29 -8.57 21.37
N ARG A 125 -19.75 -7.32 21.51
CA ARG A 125 -20.83 -6.97 22.45
C ARG A 125 -22.15 -7.69 22.16
N ARG A 126 -22.40 -8.03 20.90
CA ARG A 126 -23.61 -8.76 20.49
C ARG A 126 -23.47 -10.25 20.73
N LEU A 127 -22.30 -10.82 20.43
CA LEU A 127 -22.01 -12.24 20.69
C LEU A 127 -21.83 -12.54 22.19
N CYS A 128 -21.28 -11.59 22.94
CA CYS A 128 -20.83 -11.74 24.32
C CYS A 128 -21.40 -10.60 25.18
N PRO A 129 -22.73 -10.55 25.39
CA PRO A 129 -23.36 -9.46 26.16
C PRO A 129 -22.88 -9.42 27.62
N ASP A 130 -22.53 -10.58 28.18
CA ASP A 130 -21.94 -10.72 29.51
C ASP A 130 -20.42 -10.53 29.42
N SER A 131 -19.98 -9.26 29.35
CA SER A 131 -18.67 -8.84 28.82
C SER A 131 -17.42 -9.16 29.67
N GLU A 132 -17.50 -9.98 30.71
CA GLU A 132 -16.38 -10.15 31.65
C GLU A 132 -15.59 -11.47 31.49
N ALA A 133 -16.10 -12.44 30.74
CA ALA A 133 -15.45 -13.74 30.60
C ALA A 133 -14.76 -13.91 29.24
N ASP A 134 -13.52 -14.40 29.27
CA ASP A 134 -12.87 -14.96 28.09
C ASP A 134 -13.73 -16.09 27.53
N VAL A 135 -13.89 -16.10 26.21
CA VAL A 135 -14.75 -17.04 25.50
C VAL A 135 -13.88 -18.11 24.86
N SER A 136 -14.22 -19.37 25.06
CA SER A 136 -13.54 -20.46 24.36
C SER A 136 -13.87 -20.45 22.88
N LEU A 137 -13.00 -21.05 22.06
CA LEU A 137 -13.25 -21.19 20.63
C LEU A 137 -14.53 -22.00 20.33
N ASP A 138 -14.91 -22.89 21.24
CA ASP A 138 -16.16 -23.66 21.23
C ASP A 138 -17.40 -22.78 21.45
N GLU A 139 -17.38 -22.00 22.53
CA GLU A 139 -18.46 -21.06 22.86
C GLU A 139 -18.65 -20.02 21.76
N LEU A 140 -17.55 -19.59 21.11
CA LEU A 140 -17.62 -18.67 19.97
C LEU A 140 -18.33 -19.31 18.77
N PHE A 141 -18.05 -20.58 18.47
CA PHE A 141 -18.73 -21.32 17.41
C PHE A 141 -20.22 -21.46 17.70
N ILE A 142 -20.57 -21.87 18.92
CA ILE A 142 -21.96 -21.99 19.37
C ILE A 142 -22.72 -20.66 19.23
N ARG A 143 -22.08 -19.53 19.58
CA ARG A 143 -22.71 -18.20 19.46
C ARG A 143 -22.91 -17.73 18.01
N LEU A 144 -22.16 -18.29 17.06
CA LEU A 144 -22.28 -17.97 15.63
C LEU A 144 -23.27 -18.92 14.93
N CYS A 145 -23.22 -20.21 15.26
CA CYS A 145 -23.91 -21.26 14.52
C CYS A 145 -25.13 -21.86 15.26
N GLY A 146 -25.25 -21.60 16.57
CA GLY A 146 -26.34 -22.12 17.42
C GLY A 146 -25.99 -23.44 18.09
N ASN A 147 -26.89 -23.91 18.96
CA ASN A 147 -26.78 -25.17 19.69
C ASN A 147 -28.10 -25.97 19.70
N GLU A 148 -28.89 -25.88 18.64
CA GLU A 148 -30.14 -26.65 18.56
C GLU A 148 -29.87 -28.15 18.62
N VAL A 149 -30.56 -28.81 19.54
CA VAL A 149 -30.50 -30.26 19.75
C VAL A 149 -31.62 -30.89 18.94
N GLU A 150 -31.28 -31.89 18.14
CA GLU A 150 -32.27 -32.66 17.41
C GLU A 150 -33.10 -33.53 18.39
N PRO A 151 -34.44 -33.46 18.38
CA PRO A 151 -35.26 -34.18 19.36
C PRO A 151 -35.20 -35.71 19.27
N SER A 152 -34.85 -36.25 18.11
CA SER A 152 -34.82 -37.68 17.77
C SER A 152 -33.52 -38.37 18.21
N THR A 153 -32.37 -37.73 17.97
CA THR A 153 -31.04 -38.26 18.26
C THR A 153 -30.48 -37.72 19.57
N GLY A 154 -30.95 -36.56 20.03
CA GLY A 154 -30.40 -35.85 21.19
C GLY A 154 -29.02 -35.23 20.91
N GLU A 155 -28.57 -35.19 19.66
CA GLU A 155 -27.30 -34.63 19.24
C GLU A 155 -27.46 -33.16 18.80
N VAL A 156 -26.41 -32.35 18.99
CA VAL A 156 -26.32 -30.99 18.45
C VAL A 156 -25.81 -31.10 17.02
N LEU A 157 -26.70 -30.97 16.03
CA LEU A 157 -26.37 -31.24 14.63
C LEU A 157 -25.29 -30.30 14.09
N VAL A 158 -25.27 -29.06 14.57
CA VAL A 158 -24.28 -28.04 14.18
C VAL A 158 -22.86 -28.41 14.62
N ASP A 159 -22.71 -29.23 15.66
CA ASP A 159 -21.39 -29.70 16.11
C ASP A 159 -20.74 -30.67 15.11
N LEU A 160 -21.55 -31.36 14.30
CA LEU A 160 -21.06 -32.24 13.25
C LEU A 160 -20.44 -31.46 12.09
N LEU A 161 -20.78 -30.18 11.94
CA LEU A 161 -20.28 -29.28 10.89
C LEU A 161 -18.99 -28.55 11.28
N ARG A 162 -18.42 -28.82 12.46
CA ARG A 162 -17.25 -28.10 12.95
C ARG A 162 -16.05 -28.23 12.00
N PRO A 163 -15.30 -27.13 11.75
CA PRO A 163 -14.11 -27.17 10.92
C PRO A 163 -13.05 -28.18 11.40
N GLN A 164 -12.17 -28.63 10.51
CA GLN A 164 -11.12 -29.60 10.83
C GLN A 164 -10.20 -29.16 11.98
N THR A 165 -10.02 -27.84 12.15
CA THR A 165 -9.25 -27.25 13.26
C THR A 165 -9.84 -27.55 14.63
N TYR A 166 -11.13 -27.91 14.72
CA TYR A 166 -11.81 -28.28 15.97
C TYR A 166 -11.61 -29.74 16.37
N LYS A 167 -10.93 -30.56 15.55
CA LYS A 167 -10.61 -31.96 15.90
C LYS A 167 -9.61 -32.07 17.05
N ASP A 168 -8.84 -31.02 17.31
CA ASP A 168 -7.96 -30.93 18.47
C ASP A 168 -8.72 -30.31 19.65
N ILE A 169 -9.35 -31.18 20.45
CA ILE A 169 -10.18 -30.78 21.61
C ILE A 169 -9.36 -29.96 22.62
N ASP A 170 -8.08 -30.27 22.79
CA ASP A 170 -7.19 -29.55 23.68
C ASP A 170 -6.95 -28.13 23.16
N LEU A 171 -6.81 -27.93 21.84
CA LEU A 171 -6.72 -26.61 21.24
C LEU A 171 -8.02 -25.81 21.41
N VAL A 172 -9.18 -26.42 21.15
CA VAL A 172 -10.49 -25.75 21.19
C VAL A 172 -10.83 -25.27 22.60
N THR A 173 -10.63 -26.12 23.60
CA THR A 173 -10.96 -25.82 25.00
C THR A 173 -9.91 -24.93 25.66
N ALA A 174 -8.63 -25.09 25.31
CA ALA A 174 -7.58 -24.23 25.85
C ALA A 174 -7.63 -22.82 25.27
N THR A 175 -8.02 -22.67 23.99
CA THR A 175 -8.02 -21.37 23.30
C THR A 175 -9.14 -20.48 23.81
N ARG A 176 -8.75 -19.54 24.66
CA ARG A 176 -9.59 -18.49 25.22
C ARG A 176 -9.31 -17.18 24.50
N VAL A 177 -10.37 -16.54 24.06
CA VAL A 177 -10.37 -15.28 23.32
C VAL A 177 -10.95 -14.21 24.23
N SER A 178 -10.14 -13.21 24.55
CA SER A 178 -10.58 -12.01 25.26
C SER A 178 -11.20 -10.99 24.29
N GLU A 179 -11.97 -10.03 24.81
CA GLU A 179 -12.49 -8.92 23.99
C GLU A 179 -11.36 -8.18 23.27
N GLU A 180 -10.27 -7.90 23.98
CA GLU A 180 -9.13 -7.16 23.43
C GLU A 180 -8.44 -7.94 22.30
N ASP A 181 -8.28 -9.26 22.47
CA ASP A 181 -7.70 -10.13 21.45
C ASP A 181 -8.60 -10.21 20.21
N PHE A 182 -9.91 -10.37 20.41
CA PHE A 182 -10.87 -10.39 19.32
C PHE A 182 -10.84 -9.09 18.51
N ILE A 183 -10.88 -7.94 19.20
CA ILE A 183 -10.81 -6.61 18.56
C ILE A 183 -9.48 -6.43 17.82
N ALA A 184 -8.37 -6.91 18.38
CA ALA A 184 -7.07 -6.86 17.72
C ALA A 184 -7.05 -7.71 16.45
N ILE A 185 -7.51 -8.96 16.52
CA ILE A 185 -7.61 -9.88 15.37
C ILE A 185 -8.42 -9.25 14.25
N VAL A 186 -9.63 -8.75 14.56
CA VAL A 186 -10.49 -8.08 13.57
C VAL A 186 -9.84 -6.81 13.01
N GLY A 187 -9.18 -6.02 13.86
CA GLY A 187 -8.46 -4.81 13.46
C GLY A 187 -7.36 -5.08 12.41
N ASP A 188 -6.70 -6.22 12.54
CA ASP A 188 -5.54 -6.61 11.74
C ASP A 188 -5.92 -7.40 10.48
N MET A 189 -7.22 -7.64 10.24
CA MET A 189 -7.70 -8.20 8.98
C MET A 189 -7.59 -7.16 7.85
N GLU A 190 -6.68 -7.41 6.89
CA GLU A 190 -6.46 -6.52 5.74
C GLU A 190 -7.28 -6.91 4.51
N SER A 191 -7.72 -8.16 4.41
CA SER A 191 -8.50 -8.66 3.28
C SER A 191 -9.87 -7.99 3.20
N GLN A 192 -10.14 -7.26 2.12
CA GLN A 192 -11.43 -6.61 1.88
C GLN A 192 -12.61 -7.60 1.91
N ARG A 193 -12.38 -8.86 1.49
CA ARG A 193 -13.38 -9.94 1.55
C ARG A 193 -13.80 -10.23 3.00
N HIS A 194 -12.84 -10.35 3.92
CA HIS A 194 -13.13 -10.59 5.33
C HIS A 194 -13.80 -9.38 5.99
N VAL A 195 -13.40 -8.16 5.62
CA VAL A 195 -14.04 -6.94 6.13
C VAL A 195 -15.51 -6.86 5.71
N SER A 196 -15.79 -7.11 4.43
CA SER A 196 -17.17 -7.13 3.91
C SER A 196 -18.02 -8.19 4.62
N TRP A 197 -17.46 -9.38 4.84
CA TRP A 197 -18.14 -10.45 5.58
C TRP A 197 -18.41 -10.07 7.04
N LEU A 198 -17.47 -9.41 7.72
CA LEU A 198 -17.67 -8.92 9.09
C LEU A 198 -18.75 -7.83 9.17
N GLU A 199 -18.84 -6.96 8.16
CA GLU A 199 -19.91 -5.96 8.06
C GLU A 199 -21.28 -6.63 7.89
N GLU A 200 -21.36 -7.66 7.04
CA GLU A 200 -22.55 -8.48 6.88
C GLU A 200 -22.92 -9.23 8.16
N LEU A 201 -21.95 -9.88 8.82
CA LEU A 201 -22.15 -10.55 10.10
C LEU A 201 -22.68 -9.56 11.15
N PHE A 202 -22.12 -8.35 11.19
CA PHE A 202 -22.59 -7.33 12.11
C PHE A 202 -24.02 -6.88 11.81
N ALA A 203 -24.41 -6.79 10.54
CA ALA A 203 -25.80 -6.52 10.13
C ALA A 203 -26.74 -7.68 10.51
N ARG A 204 -26.34 -8.93 10.27
CA ARG A 204 -27.12 -10.12 10.70
C ARG A 204 -27.34 -10.12 12.21
N LEU A 205 -26.29 -9.81 12.98
CA LEU A 205 -26.38 -9.67 14.43
C LEU A 205 -27.23 -8.46 14.86
N GLN A 206 -27.38 -7.43 14.01
CA GLN A 206 -28.28 -6.29 14.22
C GLN A 206 -29.75 -6.65 14.08
N ASP A 207 -30.06 -7.42 13.04
CA ASP A 207 -31.42 -7.77 12.65
C ASP A 207 -31.97 -8.98 13.43
N SER A 208 -31.11 -9.71 14.13
CA SER A 208 -31.50 -10.85 14.97
C SER A 208 -32.26 -10.36 16.22
N GLU A 209 -33.59 -10.30 16.12
CA GLU A 209 -34.48 -9.79 17.18
C GLU A 209 -34.55 -10.66 18.46
N SER A 210 -33.96 -11.86 18.47
CA SER A 210 -34.24 -12.83 19.54
C SER A 210 -33.11 -13.81 19.87
N GLY A 211 -31.88 -13.34 20.12
CA GLY A 211 -30.81 -14.19 20.70
C GLY A 211 -30.46 -15.48 19.92
N GLU A 212 -30.99 -15.62 18.70
CA GLU A 212 -30.72 -16.70 17.76
C GLU A 212 -29.35 -16.45 17.15
N ALA A 213 -28.57 -17.51 16.95
CA ALA A 213 -27.24 -17.36 16.37
C ALA A 213 -27.37 -16.99 14.87
N PRO A 214 -26.49 -16.12 14.34
CA PRO A 214 -26.63 -15.52 13.02
C PRO A 214 -26.67 -16.53 11.86
N TYR A 215 -26.10 -17.72 12.02
CA TYR A 215 -26.10 -18.77 10.99
C TYR A 215 -27.03 -19.95 11.31
N GLN A 216 -27.66 -19.98 12.48
CA GLN A 216 -28.43 -21.13 12.96
C GLN A 216 -29.55 -21.53 11.98
N ARG A 217 -30.36 -20.56 11.54
CA ARG A 217 -31.47 -20.81 10.62
C ARG A 217 -31.02 -21.36 9.27
N GLU A 218 -29.96 -20.79 8.70
CA GLU A 218 -29.44 -21.19 7.40
C GLU A 218 -28.85 -22.60 7.46
N LEU A 219 -28.09 -22.90 8.53
CA LEU A 219 -27.51 -24.23 8.74
C LEU A 219 -28.58 -25.29 8.99
N MET A 220 -29.57 -24.99 9.85
CA MET A 220 -30.66 -25.92 10.11
C MET A 220 -31.49 -26.19 8.86
N GLN A 221 -31.75 -25.17 8.03
CA GLN A 221 -32.42 -25.36 6.75
C GLN A 221 -31.59 -26.23 5.80
N ALA A 222 -30.29 -25.99 5.69
CA ALA A 222 -29.40 -26.79 4.84
C ALA A 222 -29.33 -28.26 5.31
N ILE A 223 -29.35 -28.49 6.62
CA ILE A 223 -29.41 -29.83 7.20
C ILE A 223 -30.74 -30.51 6.86
N ILE A 224 -31.87 -29.80 6.96
CA ILE A 224 -33.19 -30.35 6.58
C ILE A 224 -33.21 -30.68 5.08
N ASP A 225 -32.68 -29.79 4.24
CA ASP A 225 -32.65 -29.95 2.78
C ASP A 225 -31.70 -31.07 2.32
N SER A 226 -30.83 -31.57 3.20
CA SER A 226 -29.93 -32.69 2.91
C SER A 226 -30.62 -34.06 2.89
N ASP A 227 -31.85 -34.17 3.41
CA ASP A 227 -32.60 -35.43 3.58
C ASP A 227 -31.86 -36.52 4.41
N LEU A 228 -30.81 -36.16 5.16
CA LEU A 228 -30.00 -37.11 5.95
C LEU A 228 -30.56 -37.36 7.36
N LEU A 229 -31.47 -36.51 7.84
CA LEU A 229 -32.09 -36.68 9.15
C LEU A 229 -33.20 -37.75 9.12
N PRO A 230 -33.33 -38.58 10.18
CA PRO A 230 -32.51 -38.66 11.39
C PRO A 230 -31.41 -39.76 11.33
N HIS A 231 -31.26 -40.45 10.21
CA HIS A 231 -30.53 -41.74 10.16
C HIS A 231 -29.07 -41.62 9.74
N ASP A 232 -28.75 -40.73 8.80
CA ASP A 232 -27.43 -40.64 8.16
C ASP A 232 -26.68 -39.36 8.58
N THR A 233 -26.79 -38.99 9.86
CA THR A 233 -26.21 -37.76 10.43
C THR A 233 -24.68 -37.68 10.26
N PHE A 234 -23.98 -38.81 10.18
CA PHE A 234 -22.54 -38.87 9.96
C PHE A 234 -22.11 -38.37 8.57
N LEU A 235 -23.02 -38.28 7.59
CA LEU A 235 -22.77 -37.74 6.26
C LEU A 235 -23.00 -36.21 6.18
N LEU A 236 -23.52 -35.59 7.24
CA LEU A 236 -23.86 -34.16 7.23
C LEU A 236 -22.64 -33.26 6.97
N ALA A 237 -21.47 -33.64 7.49
CA ALA A 237 -20.22 -32.91 7.28
C ALA A 237 -19.77 -32.88 5.80
N ASP A 238 -20.19 -33.86 5.00
CA ASP A 238 -19.90 -33.93 3.56
C ASP A 238 -21.03 -33.28 2.72
N ALA A 239 -22.24 -33.15 3.27
CA ALA A 239 -23.42 -32.65 2.56
C ALA A 239 -23.69 -31.15 2.79
N VAL A 240 -23.32 -30.61 3.95
CA VAL A 240 -23.58 -29.22 4.34
C VAL A 240 -22.25 -28.50 4.53
N GLU A 241 -21.98 -27.52 3.67
CA GLU A 241 -20.76 -26.70 3.73
C GLU A 241 -20.98 -25.44 4.59
N LEU A 242 -20.05 -25.17 5.50
CA LEU A 242 -19.98 -23.88 6.20
C LEU A 242 -19.47 -22.79 5.26
N ASP A 243 -19.89 -21.54 5.49
CA ASP A 243 -19.36 -20.37 4.78
C ASP A 243 -17.82 -20.33 4.89
N GLU A 244 -17.14 -20.27 3.74
CA GLU A 244 -15.67 -20.23 3.67
C GLU A 244 -15.05 -19.12 4.54
N ASN A 245 -15.71 -17.96 4.63
CA ASN A 245 -15.23 -16.83 5.41
C ASN A 245 -15.41 -17.06 6.92
N LEU A 246 -16.47 -17.76 7.32
CA LEU A 246 -16.69 -18.18 8.71
C LEU A 246 -15.59 -19.18 9.12
N VAL A 247 -15.30 -20.17 8.28
CA VAL A 247 -14.22 -21.13 8.53
C VAL A 247 -12.89 -20.40 8.65
N ALA A 248 -12.54 -19.56 7.67
CA ALA A 248 -11.29 -18.79 7.68
C ALA A 248 -11.18 -17.89 8.92
N PHE A 249 -12.28 -17.27 9.34
CA PHE A 249 -12.33 -16.45 10.55
C PHE A 249 -12.00 -17.26 11.81
N LEU A 250 -12.65 -18.41 12.00
CA LEU A 250 -12.41 -19.29 13.15
C LEU A 250 -10.97 -19.82 13.17
N GLU A 251 -10.40 -20.12 12.00
CA GLU A 251 -9.00 -20.51 11.89
C GLU A 251 -8.03 -19.40 12.28
N VAL A 252 -8.31 -18.15 11.86
CA VAL A 252 -7.50 -16.99 12.25
C VAL A 252 -7.57 -16.76 13.76
N VAL A 253 -8.76 -16.90 14.36
CA VAL A 253 -8.95 -16.78 15.81
C VAL A 253 -8.18 -17.88 16.55
N ALA A 254 -8.25 -19.13 16.07
CA ALA A 254 -7.50 -20.26 16.62
C ALA A 254 -5.97 -20.05 16.51
N ALA A 255 -5.51 -19.45 15.40
CA ALA A 255 -4.10 -19.19 15.14
C ALA A 255 -3.54 -17.99 15.94
N GLY A 256 -4.35 -16.95 16.15
CA GLY A 256 -3.94 -15.69 16.79
C GLY A 256 -3.36 -15.82 18.20
N ARG A 257 -3.58 -16.96 18.87
CA ARG A 257 -2.96 -17.26 20.16
C ARG A 257 -1.57 -17.90 20.07
N LYS A 258 -1.25 -18.62 18.99
CA LYS A 258 0.05 -19.32 18.85
C LYS A 258 1.22 -18.33 18.91
N ASP A 259 1.05 -17.11 18.43
CA ASP A 259 2.12 -16.12 18.34
C ASP A 259 2.44 -15.40 19.67
N LYS A 260 1.59 -15.49 20.71
CA LYS A 260 1.90 -14.92 22.04
C LYS A 260 2.71 -15.86 22.94
N GLY A 261 2.86 -17.14 22.58
CA GLY A 261 3.52 -18.17 23.39
C GLY A 261 4.61 -18.99 22.69
N GLY A 262 4.79 -18.87 21.39
CA GLY A 262 5.78 -19.67 20.67
C GLY A 262 6.16 -19.07 19.33
N LYS A 263 7.46 -19.10 19.06
CA LYS A 263 8.12 -18.79 17.79
C LYS A 263 7.19 -18.95 16.58
N LEU A 264 7.04 -17.85 15.82
CA LEU A 264 6.42 -17.78 14.49
C LEU A 264 6.63 -19.08 13.71
N SER A 265 5.57 -19.86 13.54
CA SER A 265 5.60 -21.04 12.67
C SER A 265 5.56 -20.60 11.20
N HIS A 266 6.32 -21.33 10.37
CA HIS A 266 6.70 -21.03 8.99
C HIS A 266 5.57 -20.82 7.96
N THR A 267 4.29 -20.86 8.35
CA THR A 267 3.14 -20.77 7.46
C THR A 267 2.76 -19.34 7.11
N SER A 268 2.87 -18.38 8.04
CA SER A 268 2.58 -16.96 7.76
C SER A 268 3.69 -16.30 6.90
N ALA A 269 4.92 -16.81 7.01
CA ALA A 269 6.05 -16.35 6.19
C ALA A 269 5.87 -16.66 4.69
N ARG A 270 5.11 -17.71 4.30
CA ARG A 270 4.88 -18.05 2.88
C ARG A 270 3.92 -17.09 2.19
N TYR A 271 2.98 -16.49 2.92
CA TYR A 271 2.03 -15.52 2.35
C TYR A 271 2.69 -14.16 2.11
N CYS A 272 3.52 -13.69 3.05
CA CYS A 272 4.29 -12.45 2.88
C CYS A 272 5.40 -12.56 1.81
N HIS A 273 6.03 -13.73 1.65
CA HIS A 273 7.11 -13.90 0.66
C HIS A 273 6.64 -13.78 -0.79
N LYS A 274 5.39 -14.15 -1.07
CA LYS A 274 4.80 -14.06 -2.41
C LYS A 274 4.51 -12.60 -2.81
N HIS A 275 3.97 -11.80 -1.88
CA HIS A 275 3.74 -10.38 -2.11
C HIS A 275 5.02 -9.54 -2.21
N PHE A 276 6.06 -9.87 -1.43
CA PHE A 276 7.36 -9.21 -1.57
C PHE A 276 8.04 -9.52 -2.92
N HIS A 277 7.85 -10.73 -3.45
CA HIS A 277 8.40 -11.10 -4.76
C HIS A 277 7.71 -10.37 -5.92
N ASP A 278 6.41 -10.12 -5.81
CA ASP A 278 5.64 -9.37 -6.82
C ASP A 278 5.96 -7.86 -6.78
N ILE A 279 6.21 -7.29 -5.59
CA ILE A 279 6.67 -5.90 -5.44
C ILE A 279 8.08 -5.72 -6.00
N ALA A 280 9.00 -6.66 -5.76
CA ALA A 280 10.36 -6.61 -6.31
C ALA A 280 10.40 -6.75 -7.84
N ILE A 281 9.47 -7.51 -8.43
CA ILE A 281 9.30 -7.61 -9.89
C ILE A 281 8.73 -6.31 -10.48
N GLY A 282 7.85 -5.62 -9.74
CA GLY A 282 7.33 -4.30 -10.12
C GLY A 282 8.42 -3.23 -10.17
N VAL A 283 9.22 -3.10 -9.11
CA VAL A 283 10.30 -2.10 -9.01
C VAL A 283 11.41 -2.36 -10.06
N GLY A 284 11.65 -3.62 -10.42
CA GLY A 284 12.61 -3.98 -11.47
C GLY A 284 12.20 -3.60 -12.90
N ARG A 285 10.91 -3.32 -13.15
CA ARG A 285 10.43 -2.85 -14.46
C ARG A 285 10.60 -1.35 -14.64
N ASP A 286 10.47 -0.57 -13.57
CA ASP A 286 10.64 0.88 -13.62
C ASP A 286 12.11 1.31 -13.65
N ALA A 287 13.01 0.50 -13.10
CA ALA A 287 14.46 0.74 -13.17
C ALA A 287 15.06 0.60 -14.59
N LYS A 288 14.32 0.05 -15.56
CA LYS A 288 14.77 -0.06 -16.96
C LYS A 288 14.70 1.25 -17.75
N ALA A 289 14.16 2.33 -17.18
CA ALA A 289 13.99 3.62 -17.85
C ALA A 289 15.18 4.60 -17.67
N CYS A 290 16.15 4.31 -16.81
CA CYS A 290 17.29 5.21 -16.57
C CYS A 290 18.54 4.73 -17.32
N HIS A 291 18.75 5.28 -18.52
CA HIS A 291 19.99 5.13 -19.26
C HIS A 291 21.13 5.94 -18.61
N LEU A 292 22.11 5.26 -18.00
CA LEU A 292 23.54 5.59 -17.99
C LEU A 292 24.28 4.55 -17.11
N GLY A 293 24.85 3.53 -17.75
CA GLY A 293 25.70 2.52 -17.11
C GLY A 293 25.31 1.09 -17.51
N ASP A 294 26.30 0.23 -17.73
CA ASP A 294 26.13 -1.16 -18.15
C ASP A 294 25.19 -1.95 -17.21
N PRO A 295 24.33 -2.83 -17.75
CA PRO A 295 23.36 -3.57 -16.95
C PRO A 295 24.04 -4.49 -15.94
N MET A 296 23.88 -4.19 -14.66
CA MET A 296 24.36 -5.03 -13.56
C MET A 296 23.58 -6.36 -13.54
N PRO A 297 24.23 -7.52 -13.47
CA PRO A 297 23.54 -8.80 -13.47
C PRO A 297 22.62 -8.94 -12.24
N MET A 298 21.38 -9.41 -12.44
CA MET A 298 20.33 -9.52 -11.41
C MET A 298 20.75 -10.25 -10.12
N HIS A 299 21.69 -11.19 -10.22
CA HIS A 299 22.27 -11.90 -9.06
C HIS A 299 23.09 -10.95 -8.14
N GLU A 300 23.69 -9.91 -8.68
CA GLU A 300 24.53 -8.94 -7.95
C GLU A 300 23.68 -7.86 -7.27
N VAL A 301 22.57 -7.46 -7.89
CA VAL A 301 21.53 -6.61 -7.28
C VAL A 301 20.89 -7.34 -6.10
N SER A 302 20.54 -8.61 -6.27
CA SER A 302 20.00 -9.46 -5.20
C SER A 302 20.98 -9.61 -4.02
N LYS A 303 22.27 -9.78 -4.29
CA LYS A 303 23.33 -9.83 -3.25
C LYS A 303 23.49 -8.51 -2.49
N ARG A 304 23.41 -7.36 -3.16
CA ARG A 304 23.50 -6.04 -2.50
C ARG A 304 22.27 -5.72 -1.66
N ILE A 305 21.08 -6.09 -2.13
CA ILE A 305 19.83 -5.94 -1.36
C ILE A 305 19.86 -6.86 -0.13
N HIS A 306 20.33 -8.10 -0.26
CA HIS A 306 20.54 -8.99 0.89
C HIS A 306 21.63 -8.51 1.86
N ALA A 307 22.69 -7.86 1.37
CA ALA A 307 23.74 -7.30 2.21
C ALA A 307 23.27 -6.04 2.98
N LEU A 308 22.35 -5.26 2.42
CA LEU A 308 21.73 -4.11 3.08
C LEU A 308 20.61 -4.49 4.04
N LEU A 309 20.01 -5.67 3.88
CA LEU A 309 18.87 -6.16 4.69
C LEU A 309 19.23 -7.32 5.62
N ALA A 310 20.51 -7.66 5.80
CA ALA A 310 20.90 -8.69 6.76
C ALA A 310 20.78 -8.15 8.22
N PRO A 311 20.19 -8.92 9.15
CA PRO A 311 19.85 -8.47 10.49
C PRO A 311 21.06 -8.62 11.42
N ASN A 312 22.02 -7.71 11.34
CA ASN A 312 23.13 -7.67 12.29
C ASN A 312 23.27 -6.24 12.80
N LEU A 313 22.46 -5.87 13.80
CA LEU A 313 22.74 -4.75 14.73
C LEU A 313 21.79 -4.65 15.94
N PHE A 314 20.84 -5.57 16.14
CA PHE A 314 19.94 -5.54 17.29
C PHE A 314 19.94 -6.87 18.07
N GLU A 315 21.07 -7.22 18.69
CA GLU A 315 21.10 -8.28 19.71
C GLU A 315 21.60 -7.84 21.09
N GLU A 316 22.12 -6.63 21.29
CA GLU A 316 22.66 -6.28 22.62
C GLU A 316 22.25 -4.88 23.09
N CYS A 317 21.02 -4.76 23.61
CA CYS A 317 20.75 -3.88 24.75
C CYS A 317 19.40 -4.25 25.41
N ALA A 318 19.45 -5.11 26.43
CA ALA A 318 18.27 -5.50 27.21
C ALA A 318 17.68 -4.33 28.05
N VAL A 319 18.37 -3.18 28.12
CA VAL A 319 17.96 -2.03 28.95
C VAL A 319 17.02 -1.07 28.21
N CYS A 320 17.04 -1.02 26.87
CA CYS A 320 16.17 -0.13 26.09
C CYS A 320 14.75 -0.67 25.86
N ARG A 321 14.45 -1.93 26.23
CA ARG A 321 13.11 -2.52 26.06
C ARG A 321 12.08 -2.08 27.10
N ALA A 322 12.50 -1.41 28.18
CA ALA A 322 11.63 -1.21 29.33
C ALA A 322 10.90 0.15 29.38
N TRP A 323 11.25 1.17 28.59
CA TRP A 323 10.72 2.53 28.83
C TRP A 323 9.96 3.12 27.62
N PRO A 324 8.74 3.66 27.81
CA PRO A 324 7.95 4.25 26.74
C PRO A 324 8.53 5.60 26.30
N PHE A 325 8.66 5.77 24.99
CA PHE A 325 9.07 6.99 24.29
C PHE A 325 8.02 8.11 24.45
N SER A 326 7.95 8.74 25.62
CA SER A 326 7.18 9.98 25.76
C SER A 326 7.69 10.84 26.92
N SER A 327 9.00 11.08 26.99
CA SER A 327 9.62 12.27 27.60
C SER A 327 11.13 12.01 27.76
N PHE A 328 11.98 12.88 27.20
CA PHE A 328 13.11 13.51 27.91
C PHE A 328 14.00 14.31 26.94
N PRO A 329 14.27 15.60 27.19
CA PRO A 329 15.51 16.25 26.82
C PRO A 329 16.57 16.03 27.92
N ASP A 330 17.85 15.95 27.52
CA ASP A 330 19.07 15.96 28.35
C ASP A 330 19.44 14.69 29.16
N CYS A 331 20.11 13.74 28.49
CA CYS A 331 20.98 12.77 29.18
C CYS A 331 22.41 13.32 29.24
N THR A 332 22.94 13.55 30.46
CA THR A 332 24.28 14.12 30.65
C THR A 332 25.37 13.05 30.78
N ARG A 333 26.58 13.37 30.31
CA ARG A 333 27.77 12.49 30.21
C ARG A 333 28.10 11.67 31.46
N LYS A 334 27.75 12.16 32.67
CA LYS A 334 27.99 11.45 33.94
C LYS A 334 27.08 10.23 34.15
N GLN A 335 25.87 10.23 33.59
CA GLN A 335 24.95 9.09 33.68
C GLN A 335 25.36 7.93 32.75
N ALA A 336 25.96 8.25 31.59
CA ALA A 336 26.46 7.24 30.66
C ALA A 336 27.65 6.45 31.20
N GLU A 337 28.50 7.08 32.03
CA GLU A 337 29.65 6.42 32.67
C GLU A 337 29.24 5.49 33.82
N GLN A 338 28.16 5.80 34.54
CA GLN A 338 27.63 4.95 35.61
C GLN A 338 26.98 3.66 35.10
N LEU A 339 26.48 3.65 33.86
CA LEU A 339 25.79 2.50 33.26
C LEU A 339 26.73 1.54 32.50
N GLY A 340 28.05 1.75 32.56
CA GLY A 340 29.02 0.81 32.00
C GLY A 340 28.97 0.68 30.47
N CYS A 341 28.49 1.70 29.76
CA CYS A 341 28.50 1.74 28.29
C CYS A 341 29.95 1.77 27.79
N ARG A 342 30.46 0.60 27.37
CA ARG A 342 31.83 0.44 26.86
C ARG A 342 32.07 1.30 25.62
N SER A 343 33.29 1.84 25.58
CA SER A 343 33.87 2.88 24.72
C SER A 343 33.83 2.69 23.19
N GLU A 344 33.04 1.77 22.67
CA GLU A 344 32.97 1.43 21.25
C GLU A 344 31.78 2.11 20.54
N CYS A 345 30.66 2.29 21.24
CA CYS A 345 29.50 3.03 20.73
C CYS A 345 29.81 4.52 20.53
N MET A 346 30.45 5.14 21.54
CA MET A 346 30.87 6.56 21.47
C MET A 346 31.96 6.81 20.42
N ARG A 347 32.79 5.80 20.09
CA ARG A 347 33.82 5.92 19.05
C ARG A 347 33.24 5.91 17.63
N LYS A 348 32.11 5.24 17.41
CA LYS A 348 31.41 5.25 16.11
C LYS A 348 30.65 6.56 15.89
N VAL A 349 29.97 7.06 16.92
CA VAL A 349 29.26 8.35 16.85
C VAL A 349 30.24 9.52 16.60
N ALA A 350 31.40 9.53 17.25
CA ALA A 350 32.41 10.57 17.00
C ALA A 350 33.06 10.51 15.60
N LYS A 351 32.91 9.39 14.87
CA LYS A 351 33.47 9.19 13.53
C LYS A 351 32.49 9.50 12.40
N GLU A 352 31.21 9.66 12.72
CA GLU A 352 30.18 10.11 11.76
C GLU A 352 29.85 11.60 11.90
N VAL A 353 30.34 12.25 12.96
CA VAL A 353 30.13 13.69 13.23
C VAL A 353 31.39 14.53 12.88
N ALA A 354 32.49 13.90 12.48
CA ALA A 354 33.69 14.56 11.95
C ALA A 354 33.95 14.05 10.53
#